data_AF-A0A5B9DLJ1-F1
#
_entry.id   AF-A0A5B9DLJ1-F1
#
_cell.length_a   1.000
_cell.length_b   1.000
_cell.length_c   1.000
_cell.angle_alpha   90.00
_cell.angle_beta   90.00
_cell.angle_gamma   90.00
#
_symmetry.space_group_name_H-M   'P 1'
#
loop_
_entity.id
_entity.type
_entity.pdbx_description
1 polymer ?
#
loop_
_entity_poly.entity_id
_entity_poly.type
_entity_poly.pdbx_seq_one_letter_code
_entity_poly.pdbx_strand_id
1 'polypeptide(L)' 'MHQWREIKCNRFDGEPIEDFHKRKQRIEEITNGFRWGRYRDGEADQMESELVHLRSPKRRRNAA' A
#
# COMPACT_ATOMS: atom_id res chain seq x y z
N MET A 1 -9.51 15.02 -18.12
CA MET A 1 -8.70 14.67 -16.92
C MET A 1 -8.63 13.16 -16.85
N HIS A 2 -7.45 12.55 -16.89
CA HIS A 2 -7.31 11.10 -16.74
C HIS A 2 -7.87 10.70 -15.36
N GLN A 3 -9.08 10.13 -15.32
CA GLN A 3 -9.64 9.56 -14.10
C GLN A 3 -8.86 8.29 -13.79
N TRP A 4 -7.78 8.47 -13.03
CA TRP A 4 -7.02 7.34 -12.51
C TRP A 4 -7.96 6.50 -11.63
N ARG A 5 -8.00 5.19 -11.88
CA ARG A 5 -8.90 4.25 -11.17
C ARG A 5 -8.78 4.41 -9.65
N GLU A 6 -9.89 4.31 -8.95
CA GLU A 6 -9.92 4.32 -7.50
C GLU A 6 -9.04 3.19 -6.94
N ILE A 7 -8.29 3.50 -5.88
CA ILE A 7 -7.39 2.55 -5.23
C ILE A 7 -8.24 1.65 -4.33
N LYS A 8 -8.49 0.43 -4.80
CA LYS A 8 -9.21 -0.58 -4.02
C LYS A 8 -8.31 -1.11 -2.90
N CYS A 9 -8.64 -0.77 -1.66
CA CYS A 9 -7.97 -1.27 -0.46
C CYS A 9 -9.01 -1.69 0.57
N ASN A 10 -9.17 -3.00 0.76
CA ASN A 10 -10.07 -3.57 1.75
C ASN A 10 -9.36 -3.74 3.09
N ARG A 11 -10.11 -3.64 4.18
CA ARG A 11 -9.65 -3.99 5.53
C ARG A 11 -9.42 -5.50 5.62
N PHE A 12 -8.33 -5.91 6.24
CA PHE A 12 -8.09 -7.33 6.49
C PHE A 12 -8.92 -7.84 7.66
N ASP A 13 -9.15 -9.16 7.70
CA ASP A 13 -9.84 -9.79 8.81
C ASP A 13 -9.07 -9.58 10.12
N GLY A 14 -9.75 -9.11 11.17
CA GLY A 14 -9.15 -8.82 12.48
C GLY A 14 -8.20 -7.61 12.53
N GLU A 15 -8.02 -6.85 11.44
CA GLU A 15 -7.18 -5.65 11.42
C GLU A 15 -7.84 -4.50 12.20
N PRO A 16 -7.16 -3.80 13.13
CA PRO A 16 -7.70 -2.59 13.76
C PRO A 16 -8.07 -1.51 12.73
N ILE A 17 -9.11 -0.74 12.99
CA ILE A 17 -9.57 0.30 12.04
C ILE A 17 -8.49 1.37 11.77
N GLU A 18 -7.72 1.73 12.80
CA GLU A 18 -6.60 2.68 12.68
C GLU A 18 -5.48 2.13 11.80
N ASP A 19 -5.14 0.85 11.94
CA ASP A 19 -4.12 0.19 11.11
C ASP A 19 -4.57 0.08 9.66
N PHE A 20 -5.86 -0.21 9.43
CA PHE A 20 -6.46 -0.16 8.10
C PHE A 20 -6.32 1.23 7.47
N HIS A 21 -6.66 2.29 8.20
CA HIS A 21 -6.55 3.66 7.69
C HIS A 21 -5.11 4.05 7.38
N LYS A 22 -4.16 3.73 8.27
CA LYS A 22 -2.71 3.97 8.04
C LYS A 22 -2.21 3.23 6.81
N ARG A 23 -2.57 1.95 6.67
CA ARG A 23 -2.19 1.12 5.52
C ARG A 23 -2.79 1.64 4.22
N LYS A 24 -4.08 1.98 4.24
CA LYS A 24 -4.77 2.57 3.09
C LYS A 24 -4.09 3.87 2.67
N GLN A 25 -3.86 4.79 3.61
CA GLN A 25 -3.19 6.07 3.36
C GLN A 25 -1.82 5.85 2.70
N ARG A 26 -1.01 4.92 3.23
CA ARG A 26 0.32 4.63 2.68
C ARG A 26 0.25 4.05 1.27
N ILE A 27 -0.69 3.15 0.98
CA ILE A 27 -0.92 2.62 -0.38
C ILE A 27 -1.32 3.76 -1.34
N GLU A 28 -2.15 4.71 -0.88
CA GLU A 28 -2.57 5.86 -1.67
C GLU A 28 -1.40 6.79 -1.99
N GLU A 29 -0.55 7.09 -1.00
CA GLU A 29 0.67 7.88 -1.17
C GLU A 29 1.60 7.26 -2.21
N ILE A 30 1.90 5.97 -2.07
CA ILE A 30 2.81 5.28 -2.99
C ILE A 30 2.22 5.21 -4.40
N THR A 31 0.94 4.84 -4.52
CA THR A 31 0.28 4.76 -5.84
C THR A 31 0.25 6.13 -6.52
N ASN A 32 0.01 7.21 -5.78
CA ASN A 32 0.07 8.56 -6.31
C ASN A 32 1.50 8.97 -6.68
N GLY A 33 2.51 8.58 -5.89
CA GLY A 33 3.91 8.79 -6.24
C GLY A 33 4.29 8.18 -7.59
N PHE A 34 3.85 6.94 -7.87
CA PHE A 34 4.04 6.31 -9.18
C PHE A 34 3.32 7.06 -10.31
N ARG A 35 2.05 7.45 -10.10
CA ARG A 35 1.26 8.19 -11.11
C ARG A 35 1.89 9.52 -11.51
N TRP A 36 2.60 10.15 -10.59
CA TRP A 36 3.22 11.47 -10.79
C TRP A 36 4.70 11.36 -11.17
N GLY A 37 5.24 10.15 -11.32
CA GLY A 37 6.65 9.92 -11.62
C GLY A 37 7.61 10.43 -10.53
N ARG A 38 7.19 10.36 -9.26
CA ARG A 38 7.98 10.88 -8.13
C ARG A 38 9.12 9.97 -7.67
N TYR A 39 9.07 8.68 -8.01
CA TYR A 39 10.08 7.70 -7.63
C TYR A 39 11.04 7.44 -8.78
N ARG A 40 12.35 7.47 -8.49
CA ARG A 40 13.41 7.10 -9.44
C ARG A 40 13.82 5.66 -9.19
N ASP A 41 14.19 4.92 -10.24
CA ASP A 41 14.66 3.52 -10.27
C ASP A 41 14.70 2.80 -8.91
N GLY A 42 15.78 2.94 -8.13
CA GLY A 42 15.93 2.21 -6.86
C GLY A 42 14.91 2.57 -5.77
N GLU A 43 14.32 3.77 -5.79
CA GLU A 43 13.18 4.11 -4.95
C GLU A 43 11.88 3.48 -5.47
N ALA A 44 11.71 3.39 -6.80
CA ALA A 44 10.56 2.74 -7.39
C ALA A 44 10.50 1.26 -7.02
N ASP A 45 11.63 0.55 -7.05
CA ASP A 45 11.73 -0.85 -6.63
C ASP A 45 11.37 -1.05 -5.15
N GLN A 46 11.85 -0.14 -4.29
CA GLN A 46 11.51 -0.17 -2.85
C GLN A 46 10.02 0.08 -2.62
N MET A 47 9.44 1.05 -3.32
CA MET A 47 8.02 1.40 -3.19
C MET A 47 7.11 0.29 -3.75
N GLU A 48 7.53 -0.40 -4.80
CA GLU A 48 6.84 -1.57 -5.33
C GLU A 48 6.85 -2.72 -4.31
N SER A 49 8.02 -3.02 -3.74
CA SER A 49 8.15 -4.01 -2.66
C SER A 49 7.25 -3.64 -1.48
N GLU A 50 7.25 -2.38 -1.04
CA GLU A 50 6.40 -1.93 0.06
C GLU A 50 4.90 -2.10 -0.27
N LEU A 51 4.47 -1.78 -1.49
CA LEU A 51 3.09 -2.01 -1.94
C LEU A 51 2.69 -3.49 -1.87
N VAL A 52 3.58 -4.40 -2.26
CA VAL A 52 3.34 -5.85 -2.15
C VAL A 52 3.11 -6.26 -0.70
N HIS A 53 3.91 -5.73 0.23
CA HIS A 53 3.76 -5.99 1.66
C HIS A 53 2.47 -5.39 2.23
N LEU A 54 2.10 -4.16 1.85
CA LEU A 54 0.89 -3.48 2.34
C LEU A 54 -0.41 -4.09 1.79
N ARG A 55 -0.37 -4.71 0.61
CA ARG A 55 -1.52 -5.40 0.02
C ARG A 55 -1.64 -6.85 0.47
N SER A 56 -0.55 -7.42 0.99
CA SER A 56 -0.58 -8.75 1.56
C SER A 56 -1.15 -8.68 2.98
N PRO A 57 -2.15 -9.50 3.34
CA PRO A 57 -2.51 -9.66 4.73
C PRO A 57 -1.26 -10.11 5.46
N LYS A 58 -0.79 -9.33 6.44
CA LYS A 58 0.29 -9.76 7.33
C LYS A 58 -0.18 -11.10 7.91
N ARG A 59 0.35 -12.20 7.37
CA ARG A 59 0.31 -13.47 8.09
C ARG A 59 0.98 -13.14 9.41
N ARG A 60 0.20 -12.99 10.48
CA ARG A 60 0.74 -13.05 11.83
C ARG A 60 1.47 -14.39 11.85
N ARG A 61 2.79 -14.33 11.65
CA ARG A 61 3.66 -15.42 12.02
C ARG A 61 3.52 -15.39 13.54
N ASN A 62 2.60 -16.19 14.07
CA ASN A 62 2.63 -16.57 15.46
C ASN A 62 4.04 -17.14 15.64
N ALA A 63 4.94 -16.30 16.16
CA ALA A 63 6.16 -16.78 16.77
C ALA A 63 5.68 -17.53 18.01
N ALA A 64 5.58 -18.86 17.86
CA ALA A 64 5.47 -19.80 18.96
C ALA A 64 6.75 -19.78 19.78
#